data_AF-A0AAD4DAD0-F1
#
_entry.id   AF-A0AAD4DAD0-F1
#
_cell.length_a   1.000
_cell.length_b   1.000
_cell.length_c   1.000
_cell.angle_alpha   90.00
_cell.angle_beta   90.00
_cell.angle_gamma   90.00
#
_symmetry.space_group_name_H-M   'P 1'
#
loop_
_entity.id
_entity.type
_entity.pdbx_description
1 polymer ?
#
loop_
_entity_poly.entity_id
_entity_poly.type
_entity_poly.pdbx_seq_one_letter_code
_entity_poly.pdbx_strand_id
1 'polypeptide(L)'
;MPEPTVTTVATDAVPATEVVAATAVIAKPGQLMADASPEPTMTMDDFITKAKTDGMPLNMPETTLQASGIYKDAQTRLPSHTRFFHVASDYYSWPYSQRARVMGCPSTFHLCKTLVFENTKFKQDPSKAVDEDRYWCVIVQYEGAVNITKLEKAVREKTGATRKATHLRIAPAEKSLELTGFETGGVCAV
;
A
#
# COMPACT_ATOMS: atom_id res chain seq x y z
N MET A 1 -52.92 15.95 28.67
CA MET A 1 -53.75 16.55 27.60
C MET A 1 -53.34 18.02 27.43
N PRO A 2 -53.08 18.53 26.21
CA PRO A 2 -52.83 17.86 24.94
C PRO A 2 -51.36 17.95 24.48
N GLU A 3 -51.06 17.11 23.49
CA GLU A 3 -49.77 16.68 22.93
C GLU A 3 -49.30 17.51 21.71
N PRO A 4 -48.05 17.31 21.24
CA PRO A 4 -47.33 18.23 20.36
C PRO A 4 -47.70 18.15 18.86
N THR A 5 -47.50 19.28 18.19
CA THR A 5 -47.71 19.48 16.75
C THR A 5 -46.84 18.55 15.89
N VAL A 6 -47.49 17.63 15.19
CA VAL A 6 -46.91 16.78 14.14
C VAL A 6 -47.00 17.51 12.80
N THR A 7 -45.88 17.61 12.09
CA THR A 7 -45.88 17.89 10.64
C THR A 7 -45.40 16.62 9.93
N THR A 8 -46.33 15.96 9.26
CA THR A 8 -46.10 14.78 8.41
C THR A 8 -45.89 15.19 6.95
N VAL A 9 -45.00 14.45 6.31
CA VAL A 9 -44.68 14.44 4.87
C VAL A 9 -45.80 13.72 4.10
N ALA A 10 -46.11 14.18 2.87
CA ALA A 10 -46.72 13.35 1.85
C ALA A 10 -46.07 13.61 0.47
N THR A 11 -45.76 12.49 -0.17
CA THR A 11 -45.21 12.22 -1.50
C THR A 11 -46.13 12.66 -2.64
N ASP A 12 -45.56 12.98 -3.82
CA ASP A 12 -45.76 12.15 -5.03
C ASP A 12 -45.06 12.67 -6.30
N ALA A 13 -44.61 11.69 -7.09
CA ALA A 13 -44.52 11.58 -8.55
C ALA A 13 -43.50 12.41 -9.38
N VAL A 14 -42.70 11.61 -10.10
CA VAL A 14 -41.81 11.93 -11.23
C VAL A 14 -42.62 12.40 -12.46
N PRO A 15 -42.08 13.32 -13.28
CA PRO A 15 -41.84 12.96 -14.68
C PRO A 15 -40.46 13.36 -15.20
N ALA A 16 -40.13 12.72 -16.31
CA ALA A 16 -38.82 12.54 -16.92
C ALA A 16 -38.27 13.76 -17.69
N THR A 17 -36.93 13.86 -17.65
CA THR A 17 -36.01 14.27 -18.72
C THR A 17 -36.12 15.68 -19.33
N GLU A 18 -35.13 16.53 -19.03
CA GLU A 18 -34.39 17.27 -20.05
C GLU A 18 -32.94 17.49 -19.58
N VAL A 19 -31.98 16.93 -20.33
CA VAL A 19 -30.54 16.95 -20.03
C VAL A 19 -29.96 18.25 -20.61
N VAL A 20 -29.68 19.23 -19.75
CA VAL A 20 -28.92 20.41 -20.16
C VAL A 20 -27.43 20.09 -20.05
N ALA A 21 -26.78 20.05 -21.22
CA ALA A 21 -25.37 19.78 -21.39
C ALA A 21 -24.50 20.81 -20.64
N ALA A 22 -23.92 20.40 -19.51
CA ALA A 22 -22.76 21.07 -18.96
C ALA A 22 -21.56 20.73 -19.85
N THR A 23 -21.08 21.72 -20.60
CA THR A 23 -19.89 21.62 -21.45
C THR A 23 -18.68 21.24 -20.59
N ALA A 24 -18.34 19.96 -20.60
CA ALA A 24 -17.09 19.47 -20.06
C ALA A 24 -15.94 20.13 -20.83
N VAL A 25 -15.07 20.86 -20.11
CA VAL A 25 -13.76 21.23 -20.63
C VAL A 25 -12.96 19.94 -20.68
N ILE A 26 -13.00 19.29 -21.84
CA ILE A 26 -12.21 18.10 -22.16
C ILE A 26 -10.74 18.53 -22.13
N ALA A 27 -10.04 18.19 -21.05
CA ALA A 27 -8.60 18.26 -21.01
C ALA A 27 -8.05 17.34 -22.11
N LYS A 28 -7.19 17.90 -22.97
CA LYS A 28 -6.57 17.14 -24.07
C LYS A 28 -5.83 15.92 -23.50
N PRO A 29 -5.92 14.74 -24.14
CA PRO A 29 -5.10 13.61 -23.78
C PRO A 29 -3.64 13.97 -24.05
N GLY A 30 -2.82 14.05 -23.00
CA GLY A 30 -1.38 14.32 -23.10
C GLY A 30 -0.80 15.41 -22.21
N GLN A 31 -1.61 16.11 -21.40
CA GLN A 31 -1.05 17.08 -20.46
C GLN A 31 -0.63 16.39 -19.16
N LEU A 32 0.66 16.03 -19.06
CA LEU A 32 1.27 15.69 -17.77
C LEU A 32 1.05 16.87 -16.81
N MET A 33 0.54 16.58 -15.61
CA MET A 33 0.50 17.54 -14.51
C MET A 33 1.92 18.03 -14.23
N ALA A 34 2.08 19.35 -14.10
CA ALA A 34 3.35 20.07 -14.10
C ALA A 34 4.33 19.71 -12.96
N ASP A 35 3.95 18.83 -12.03
CA ASP A 35 4.78 18.39 -10.91
C ASP A 35 5.48 17.03 -11.14
N ALA A 36 5.16 16.33 -12.23
CA ALA A 36 5.89 15.13 -12.63
C ALA A 36 7.20 15.55 -13.31
N SER A 37 8.34 15.37 -12.63
CA SER A 37 9.67 15.54 -13.23
C SER A 37 9.70 14.80 -14.59
N PRO A 38 10.01 15.49 -15.70
CA PRO A 38 9.89 14.92 -17.02
C PRO A 38 10.82 13.72 -17.22
N GLU A 39 11.88 13.56 -16.43
CA GLU A 39 12.70 12.35 -16.42
C GLU A 39 12.94 11.86 -14.98
N PRO A 40 13.07 10.55 -14.75
CA PRO A 40 13.52 10.05 -13.46
C PRO A 40 14.88 10.69 -13.18
N THR A 41 14.98 11.48 -12.11
CA THR A 41 16.20 12.24 -11.76
C THR A 41 17.41 11.36 -11.48
N MET A 42 17.22 10.03 -11.39
CA MET A 42 18.25 9.02 -11.25
C MET A 42 17.83 7.72 -11.94
N THR A 43 18.72 7.10 -12.71
CA THR A 43 18.51 5.75 -13.24
C THR A 43 18.81 4.68 -12.18
N MET A 44 18.44 3.42 -12.45
CA MET A 44 18.80 2.30 -11.57
C MET A 44 20.32 2.15 -11.43
N ASP A 45 21.07 2.39 -12.50
CA ASP A 45 22.54 2.34 -12.48
C ASP A 45 23.13 3.49 -11.65
N ASP A 46 22.54 4.69 -11.72
CA ASP A 46 22.93 5.81 -10.85
C ASP A 46 22.64 5.52 -9.39
N PHE A 47 21.48 4.90 -9.11
CA PHE A 47 21.12 4.48 -7.76
C PHE A 47 22.08 3.42 -7.21
N ILE A 48 22.40 2.40 -8.01
CA ILE A 48 23.36 1.34 -7.63
C ILE A 48 24.76 1.93 -7.45
N THR A 49 25.18 2.85 -8.32
CA THR A 49 26.49 3.51 -8.24
C THR A 49 26.58 4.35 -6.98
N LYS A 50 25.57 5.18 -6.71
CA LYS A 50 25.47 5.94 -5.47
C LYS A 50 25.44 5.04 -4.24
N ALA A 51 24.67 3.95 -4.25
CA ALA A 51 24.64 2.99 -3.14
C ALA A 51 25.99 2.30 -2.91
N LYS A 52 26.76 2.04 -3.97
CA LYS A 52 28.13 1.51 -3.86
C LYS A 52 29.09 2.55 -3.28
N THR A 53 28.97 3.80 -3.71
CA THR A 53 29.81 4.92 -3.22
C THR A 53 29.49 5.28 -1.77
N ASP A 54 28.21 5.29 -1.39
CA ASP A 54 27.71 5.67 -0.07
C ASP A 54 27.79 4.53 0.97
N GLY A 55 28.44 3.42 0.63
CA GLY A 55 28.85 2.37 1.57
C GLY A 55 28.00 1.11 1.51
N MET A 56 28.38 0.17 0.64
CA MET A 56 28.29 -1.25 0.99
C MET A 56 29.67 -1.64 1.55
N PRO A 57 29.79 -2.21 2.77
CA PRO A 57 31.08 -2.59 3.32
C PRO A 57 31.74 -3.63 2.40
N LEU A 58 32.83 -3.22 1.78
CA LEU A 58 33.54 -3.90 0.67
C LEU A 58 34.16 -5.26 1.03
N ASN A 59 33.89 -5.84 2.21
CA ASN A 59 34.61 -7.03 2.66
C ASN A 59 33.84 -7.88 3.70
N MET A 60 32.71 -8.50 3.32
CA MET A 60 32.02 -9.48 4.17
C MET A 60 31.71 -10.77 3.38
N PRO A 61 32.00 -11.97 3.92
CA PRO A 61 31.77 -13.23 3.22
C PRO A 61 30.28 -13.50 2.97
N GLU A 62 30.01 -14.18 1.86
CA GLU A 62 28.85 -13.99 0.98
C GLU A 62 27.48 -14.49 1.48
N THR A 63 27.38 -15.23 2.59
CA THR A 63 26.23 -16.17 2.69
C THR A 63 25.20 -15.97 3.80
N THR A 64 25.44 -15.22 4.88
CA THR A 64 24.38 -15.03 5.92
C THR A 64 24.46 -13.75 6.74
N LEU A 65 25.66 -13.15 6.91
CA LEU A 65 25.86 -11.91 7.68
C LEU A 65 25.62 -10.63 6.87
N GLN A 66 25.56 -10.73 5.54
CA GLN A 66 25.35 -9.57 4.66
C GLN A 66 23.93 -9.01 4.79
N ALA A 67 22.91 -9.84 4.95
CA ALA A 67 21.53 -9.35 5.04
C ALA A 67 21.32 -8.46 6.28
N SER A 68 21.79 -8.89 7.46
CA SER A 68 21.66 -8.08 8.69
C SER A 68 22.49 -6.79 8.65
N GLY A 69 23.66 -6.82 8.00
CA GLY A 69 24.47 -5.62 7.71
C GLY A 69 23.76 -4.65 6.78
N ILE A 70 23.20 -5.15 5.67
CA ILE A 70 22.42 -4.36 4.71
C ILE A 70 21.19 -3.74 5.38
N TYR A 71 20.48 -4.46 6.24
CA TYR A 71 19.31 -3.89 6.95
C TYR A 71 19.70 -2.81 7.96
N LYS A 72 20.80 -2.98 8.71
CA LYS A 72 21.29 -1.96 9.64
C LYS A 72 21.77 -0.70 8.91
N ASP A 73 22.47 -0.89 7.79
CA ASP A 73 22.96 0.18 6.93
C ASP A 73 21.80 0.90 6.19
N ALA A 74 20.79 0.16 5.74
CA ALA A 74 19.56 0.72 5.22
C ALA A 74 18.80 1.53 6.29
N GLN A 75 18.77 1.07 7.55
CA GLN A 75 18.18 1.81 8.66
C GLN A 75 18.90 3.13 8.94
N THR A 76 20.23 3.15 8.85
CA THR A 76 21.02 4.39 8.99
C THR A 76 20.85 5.35 7.81
N ARG A 77 20.41 4.85 6.66
CA ARG A 77 20.07 5.64 5.46
C ARG A 77 18.57 5.88 5.29
N LEU A 78 17.74 5.55 6.28
CA LEU A 78 16.32 5.87 6.19
C LEU A 78 16.16 7.38 6.04
N PRO A 79 15.35 7.84 5.08
CA PRO A 79 15.16 9.26 4.88
C PRO A 79 14.56 9.87 6.14
N SER A 80 15.15 10.97 6.62
CA SER A 80 14.69 11.72 7.80
C SER A 80 13.35 12.42 7.60
N HIS A 81 12.84 12.44 6.36
CA HIS A 81 11.62 13.12 5.97
C HIS A 81 10.79 12.20 5.07
N THR A 82 9.46 12.30 5.17
CA THR A 82 8.50 11.63 4.30
C THR A 82 7.64 12.71 3.63
N ARG A 83 7.28 12.50 2.36
CA ARG A 83 6.43 13.41 1.59
C ARG A 83 5.30 12.63 0.94
N PHE A 84 4.09 13.16 1.05
CA PHE A 84 2.94 12.67 0.29
C PHE A 84 2.89 13.36 -1.07
N PHE A 85 2.59 12.59 -2.11
CA PHE A 85 2.39 13.09 -3.46
C PHE A 85 0.92 12.93 -3.82
N HIS A 86 0.32 14.01 -4.31
CA HIS A 86 -1.00 13.93 -4.93
C HIS A 86 -0.83 13.42 -6.36
N VAL A 87 -1.65 12.45 -6.73
CA VAL A 87 -1.64 11.82 -8.05
C VAL A 87 -3.03 11.94 -8.67
N ALA A 88 -3.12 11.73 -9.98
CA ALA A 88 -4.41 11.72 -10.67
C ALA A 88 -5.33 10.62 -10.12
N SER A 89 -6.65 10.81 -10.20
CA SER A 89 -7.65 9.87 -9.68
C SER A 89 -7.55 8.48 -10.32
N ASP A 90 -7.07 8.40 -11.56
CA ASP A 90 -6.90 7.18 -12.34
C ASP A 90 -5.50 6.55 -12.16
N TYR A 91 -4.67 7.03 -11.24
CA TYR A 91 -3.30 6.56 -11.00
C TYR A 91 -3.16 5.03 -10.92
N TYR A 92 -4.08 4.35 -10.24
CA TYR A 92 -4.06 2.89 -10.10
C TYR A 92 -4.47 2.11 -11.36
N SER A 93 -4.92 2.79 -12.42
CA SER A 93 -5.15 2.20 -13.74
C SER A 93 -3.89 2.22 -14.62
N TRP A 94 -2.88 3.03 -14.28
CA TRP A 94 -1.71 3.22 -15.13
C TRP A 94 -0.72 2.05 -15.06
N PRO A 95 0.12 1.84 -16.08
CA PRO A 95 1.26 0.92 -16.00
C PRO A 95 2.25 1.30 -14.89
N TYR A 96 2.93 0.31 -14.29
CA TYR A 96 3.88 0.56 -13.20
C TYR A 96 5.03 1.49 -13.58
N SER A 97 5.50 1.45 -14.83
CA SER A 97 6.54 2.36 -15.33
C SER A 97 6.11 3.83 -15.26
N GLN A 98 4.86 4.12 -15.63
CA GLN A 98 4.30 5.47 -15.57
C GLN A 98 4.12 5.92 -14.11
N ARG A 99 3.63 5.04 -13.23
CA ARG A 99 3.52 5.32 -11.79
C ARG A 99 4.88 5.66 -11.19
N ALA A 100 5.90 4.86 -11.50
CA ALA A 100 7.27 5.08 -11.03
C ALA A 100 7.79 6.44 -11.48
N ARG A 101 7.58 6.82 -12.75
CA ARG A 101 8.02 8.12 -13.28
C ARG A 101 7.37 9.29 -12.55
N VAL A 102 6.06 9.27 -12.35
CA VAL A 102 5.34 10.35 -11.65
C VAL A 102 5.74 10.46 -10.18
N MET A 103 6.05 9.33 -9.54
CA MET A 103 6.56 9.29 -8.17
C MET A 103 8.07 9.59 -8.06
N GLY A 104 8.77 9.85 -9.18
CA GLY A 104 10.21 10.08 -9.19
C GLY A 104 11.05 8.85 -8.79
N CYS A 105 10.48 7.64 -8.90
CA CYS A 105 11.17 6.41 -8.56
C CYS A 105 12.21 6.04 -9.63
N PRO A 106 13.44 5.62 -9.25
CA PRO A 106 14.47 5.19 -10.21
C PRO A 106 14.10 3.94 -11.00
N SER A 107 13.18 3.12 -10.47
CA SER A 107 12.74 1.85 -11.06
C SER A 107 11.39 1.41 -10.49
N THR A 108 10.66 0.54 -11.19
CA THR A 108 9.40 -0.05 -10.72
C THR A 108 9.59 -0.91 -9.46
N PHE A 109 10.79 -1.43 -9.21
CA PHE A 109 11.14 -2.13 -7.97
C PHE A 109 11.08 -1.24 -6.71
N HIS A 110 11.09 0.09 -6.86
CA HIS A 110 10.92 1.00 -5.73
C HIS A 110 9.46 1.27 -5.40
N LEU A 111 8.53 0.85 -6.26
CA LEU A 111 7.10 0.93 -5.95
C LEU A 111 6.72 -0.21 -5.01
N CYS A 112 6.06 0.15 -3.92
CA CYS A 112 5.51 -0.78 -2.94
C CYS A 112 3.99 -0.75 -2.96
N LYS A 113 3.39 -1.88 -2.59
CA LYS A 113 1.97 -2.02 -2.27
C LYS A 113 1.82 -2.62 -0.88
N THR A 114 0.71 -2.28 -0.25
CA THR A 114 0.31 -2.85 1.02
C THR A 114 -0.68 -3.98 0.78
N LEU A 115 -0.47 -5.11 1.44
CA LEU A 115 -1.38 -6.24 1.42
C LEU A 115 -1.77 -6.60 2.85
N VAL A 116 -3.06 -6.87 3.05
CA VAL A 116 -3.57 -7.41 4.31
C VAL A 116 -3.57 -8.93 4.20
N PHE A 117 -2.92 -9.59 5.15
CA PHE A 117 -2.93 -11.04 5.29
C PHE A 117 -3.77 -11.45 6.50
N GLU A 118 -4.53 -12.52 6.36
CA GLU A 118 -5.24 -13.19 7.44
C GLU A 118 -4.54 -14.52 7.77
N ASN A 119 -4.30 -14.75 9.06
CA ASN A 119 -3.93 -16.06 9.59
C ASN A 119 -5.20 -16.91 9.75
N THR A 120 -5.50 -17.75 8.76
CA THR A 120 -6.75 -18.54 8.74
C THR A 120 -6.78 -19.64 9.81
N LYS A 121 -5.66 -19.91 10.48
CA LYS A 121 -5.55 -20.89 11.57
C LYS A 121 -5.42 -20.24 12.94
N PHE A 122 -5.55 -18.92 13.01
CA PHE A 122 -5.59 -18.20 14.26
C PHE A 122 -6.77 -18.67 15.10
N LYS A 123 -6.52 -18.87 16.39
CA LYS A 123 -7.55 -19.14 17.39
C LYS A 123 -7.53 -17.98 18.36
N GLN A 124 -8.63 -17.24 18.40
CA GLN A 124 -8.78 -16.14 19.33
C GLN A 124 -8.73 -16.69 20.76
N ASP A 125 -7.87 -16.06 21.56
CA ASP A 125 -7.89 -16.26 23.00
C ASP A 125 -9.07 -15.46 23.57
N PRO A 126 -10.06 -16.08 24.22
CA PRO A 126 -11.20 -15.37 24.77
C PRO A 126 -10.83 -14.35 25.87
N SER A 127 -9.60 -14.41 26.39
CA SER A 127 -9.07 -13.41 27.32
C SER A 127 -8.55 -12.14 26.64
N LYS A 128 -8.31 -12.17 25.32
CA LYS A 128 -7.85 -11.01 24.54
C LYS A 128 -9.04 -10.31 23.88
N ALA A 129 -9.15 -9.01 24.10
CA ALA A 129 -10.20 -8.18 23.52
C ALA A 129 -10.05 -7.96 22.00
N VAL A 130 -8.84 -8.14 21.45
CA VAL A 130 -8.51 -7.85 20.06
C VAL A 130 -7.72 -9.00 19.42
N ASP A 131 -8.06 -9.30 18.17
CA ASP A 131 -7.42 -10.29 17.30
C ASP A 131 -6.06 -9.78 16.74
N GLU A 132 -5.15 -9.35 17.62
CA GLU A 132 -3.88 -8.68 17.23
C GLU A 132 -3.00 -9.50 16.28
N ASP A 133 -3.05 -10.84 16.38
CA ASP A 133 -2.20 -11.74 15.59
C ASP A 133 -2.94 -12.36 14.39
N ARG A 134 -4.22 -12.03 14.20
CA ARG A 134 -5.03 -12.58 13.10
C ARG A 134 -4.74 -11.89 11.78
N TYR A 135 -4.62 -10.57 11.78
CA TYR A 135 -4.45 -9.78 10.57
C TYR A 135 -3.09 -9.10 10.55
N TRP A 136 -2.41 -9.17 9.41
CA TRP A 136 -1.06 -8.66 9.20
C TRP A 136 -1.03 -7.71 8.02
N CYS A 137 -0.60 -6.48 8.25
CA CYS A 137 -0.32 -5.52 7.20
C CYS A 137 1.12 -5.72 6.71
N VAL A 138 1.28 -6.04 5.43
CA VAL A 138 2.58 -6.38 4.82
C VAL A 138 2.85 -5.50 3.62
N ILE A 139 3.96 -4.77 3.64
CA ILE A 139 4.42 -3.92 2.54
C ILE A 139 5.37 -4.73 1.66
N VAL A 140 5.07 -4.83 0.37
CA VAL A 140 5.84 -5.60 -0.62
C VAL A 140 6.04 -4.78 -1.88
N GLN A 141 7.11 -5.06 -2.64
CA GLN A 141 7.32 -4.44 -3.95
C GLN A 141 6.28 -4.91 -4.96
N TYR A 142 5.94 -4.08 -5.95
CA TYR A 142 4.99 -4.45 -7.00
C TYR A 142 5.49 -5.60 -7.89
N GLU A 143 6.77 -5.57 -8.26
CA GLU A 143 7.43 -6.56 -9.14
C GLU A 143 7.78 -7.88 -8.40
N GLY A 144 7.70 -7.89 -7.06
CA GLY A 144 8.11 -9.02 -6.23
C GLY A 144 6.95 -9.94 -5.85
N ALA A 145 7.09 -11.25 -6.10
CA ALA A 145 6.21 -12.25 -5.51
C ALA A 145 6.49 -12.38 -4.01
N VAL A 146 5.43 -12.39 -3.20
CA VAL A 146 5.56 -12.54 -1.75
C VAL A 146 5.92 -13.98 -1.41
N ASN A 147 7.06 -14.19 -0.74
CA ASN A 147 7.42 -15.49 -0.21
C ASN A 147 6.67 -15.75 1.10
N ILE A 148 5.51 -16.40 1.00
CA ILE A 148 4.63 -16.69 2.14
C ILE A 148 5.35 -17.53 3.20
N THR A 149 6.21 -18.48 2.82
CA THR A 149 6.95 -19.32 3.79
C THR A 149 7.90 -18.50 4.66
N LYS A 150 8.57 -17.49 4.09
CA LYS A 150 9.41 -16.55 4.85
C LYS A 150 8.57 -15.65 5.74
N LEU A 151 7.43 -15.18 5.24
CA LEU A 151 6.50 -14.34 6.00
C LEU A 151 5.93 -15.10 7.22
N GLU A 152 5.45 -16.33 7.02
CA GLU A 152 4.97 -17.19 8.10
C GLU A 152 6.06 -17.49 9.14
N LYS A 153 7.32 -17.64 8.69
CA LYS A 153 8.45 -17.77 9.62
C LYS A 153 8.65 -16.51 10.46
N ALA A 154 8.62 -15.33 9.85
CA ALA A 154 8.76 -14.06 10.56
C ALA A 154 7.61 -13.83 11.56
N VAL A 155 6.37 -14.13 11.17
CA VAL A 155 5.20 -14.02 12.06
C VAL A 155 5.33 -14.96 13.26
N ARG A 156 5.78 -16.20 13.05
CA ARG A 156 6.04 -17.14 14.15
C ARG A 156 7.12 -16.67 15.10
N GLU A 157 8.20 -16.09 14.57
CA GLU A 157 9.29 -15.55 15.40
C GLU A 157 8.82 -14.37 16.25
N LYS A 158 7.91 -13.54 15.73
CA LYS A 158 7.33 -12.40 16.46
C LYS A 158 6.28 -12.80 17.50
N THR A 159 5.43 -13.79 17.18
CA THR A 159 4.29 -14.18 18.03
C THR A 159 4.59 -15.35 18.97
N GLY A 160 5.65 -16.11 18.72
CA GLY A 160 5.89 -17.40 19.38
C GLY A 160 4.95 -18.51 18.91
N ALA A 161 4.14 -18.28 17.86
CA ALA A 161 3.16 -19.24 17.39
C ALA A 161 3.79 -20.51 16.80
N THR A 162 3.08 -21.63 16.92
CA THR A 162 3.50 -22.89 16.31
C THR A 162 3.27 -22.87 14.79
N ARG A 163 4.02 -23.70 14.06
CA ARG A 163 3.84 -23.87 12.60
C ARG A 163 2.42 -24.30 12.22
N LYS A 164 1.74 -25.09 13.07
CA LYS A 164 0.37 -25.52 12.80
C LYS A 164 -0.66 -24.39 12.98
N ALA A 165 -0.36 -23.42 13.82
CA ALA A 165 -1.22 -22.27 14.12
C ALA A 165 -0.94 -21.04 13.22
N THR A 166 0.02 -21.15 12.30
CA THR A 166 0.36 -20.05 11.38
C THR A 166 0.10 -20.50 9.95
N HIS A 167 -0.87 -19.89 9.30
CA HIS A 167 -1.13 -20.08 7.88
C HIS A 167 -1.73 -18.80 7.30
N LEU A 168 -0.89 -18.07 6.56
CA LEU A 168 -1.22 -16.73 6.08
C LEU A 168 -1.79 -16.79 4.67
N ARG A 169 -2.91 -16.11 4.46
CA ARG A 169 -3.51 -15.88 3.13
C ARG A 169 -3.83 -14.42 2.96
N ILE A 170 -3.88 -13.95 1.71
CA ILE A 170 -4.35 -12.59 1.43
C ILE A 170 -5.81 -12.50 1.89
N ALA A 171 -6.13 -11.46 2.66
CA ALA A 171 -7.47 -11.21 3.14
C ALA A 171 -8.42 -10.89 1.96
N PRO A 172 -9.68 -11.34 2.00
CA PRO A 172 -10.69 -10.92 1.03
C PRO A 172 -10.84 -9.40 0.97
N ALA A 173 -11.21 -8.85 -0.20
CA ALA A 173 -11.34 -7.41 -0.40
C ALA A 173 -12.33 -6.76 0.61
N GLU A 174 -13.46 -7.42 0.89
CA GLU A 174 -14.45 -6.96 1.88
C GLU A 174 -13.84 -6.83 3.28
N LYS A 175 -13.05 -7.81 3.70
CA LYS A 175 -12.35 -7.77 4.99
C LYS A 175 -11.23 -6.75 5.02
N SER A 176 -10.51 -6.58 3.91
CA SER A 176 -9.52 -5.50 3.79
C SER A 176 -10.18 -4.13 3.93
N LEU A 177 -11.34 -3.92 3.31
CA LEU A 177 -12.10 -2.67 3.42
C LEU A 177 -12.60 -2.43 4.85
N GLU A 178 -13.16 -3.46 5.50
CA GLU A 178 -13.61 -3.38 6.91
C GLU A 178 -12.45 -3.01 7.85
N LEU A 179 -11.28 -3.62 7.65
CA LEU A 179 -10.12 -3.43 8.52
C LEU A 179 -9.39 -2.10 8.27
N THR A 180 -9.34 -1.64 7.03
CA THR A 180 -8.48 -0.50 6.63
C THR A 180 -9.26 0.74 6.26
N GLY A 181 -10.53 0.63 5.90
CA GLY A 181 -11.33 1.70 5.33
C GLY A 181 -10.97 2.05 3.87
N PHE A 182 -10.02 1.33 3.26
CA PHE A 182 -9.55 1.59 1.90
C PHE A 182 -9.94 0.46 0.94
N GLU A 183 -10.35 0.86 -0.26
CA GLU A 183 -10.61 -0.08 -1.36
C GLU A 183 -9.32 -0.73 -1.88
N THR A 184 -9.50 -1.76 -2.71
CA THR A 184 -8.38 -2.51 -3.29
C THR A 184 -7.47 -1.58 -4.09
N GLY A 185 -6.17 -1.59 -3.76
CA GLY A 185 -5.16 -0.73 -4.38
C GLY A 185 -4.86 0.55 -3.59
N GLY A 186 -5.80 1.02 -2.75
CA GLY A 186 -5.65 2.23 -1.94
C GLY A 186 -5.14 1.99 -0.51
N VAL A 187 -4.86 0.74 -0.13
CA VAL A 187 -4.43 0.40 1.24
C VAL A 187 -3.09 1.04 1.55
N CYS A 188 -3.09 1.98 2.50
CA CYS A 188 -1.90 2.65 3.02
C CYS A 188 -1.51 2.05 4.39
N ALA A 189 -0.21 2.01 4.67
CA ALA A 189 0.33 1.53 5.95
C ALA A 189 0.55 2.65 6.98
N VAL A 190 0.21 3.89 6.62
CA VAL A 190 0.35 5.13 7.41
C VAL A 190 -1.01 5.77 7.58
#